data_AF-A0A9P3NKQ9-F1
#
_entry.id   AF-A0A9P3NKQ9-F1
#
_cell.length_a   1.000
_cell.length_b   1.000
_cell.length_c   1.000
_cell.angle_alpha   90.00
_cell.angle_beta   90.00
_cell.angle_gamma   90.00
#
_symmetry.space_group_name_H-M   'P 1'
#
loop_
_entity.id
_entity.type
_entity.pdbx_description
1 polymer ?
#
loop_
_entity_poly.entity_id
_entity_poly.type
_entity_poly.pdbx_seq_one_letter_code
_entity_poly.pdbx_strand_id
1 'polypeptide(L)'
;MPASLETNRASVADDNHPSAPSAPSAQSAPSAHHDSTQLRFNSVEEVPPLLLDLFRGWRMDDRQVLLLMRGRPGLARIDVAEKVLPGVRLLLACGVQPRDLAQSARYDSVWLGQPVEKIKEVVTFLRGLGLKDGESLGTVLRRFPRAFSCNAAIQLQPRVQKLLDLGIDDISYIIKACPRLLLISAERVQERLDFLAQVAGEGHVTSIVRRQPYILTQPITELQSKLDVFRDILGSEEDALKVFRQIRRLPAHSASKMTSTFHTLCEIVGPENAQKVVGKRSSILSTNSTTMRSNFEHWRALLSHLPPPKLANLFVRYPALLHLSWKSNIEPKAEFFERELGLSLAAVAAVPLVACYSLEQRIRPRVQRLQEAGIGIVETDKGIVCLPRGMVDGGRWRNADGGDSSSGSWEENDRGRNEGDNAQVQMGKADLGGDIGSRTDHGHLVVSEGYEEGLKFEGQQGENVKPGQVQQRAVSLSTLIQASKDRFDELLKKLVNGVDDWDKA
;
A
#
# COMPACT_ATOMS: atom_id res chain seq x y z
N MET A 1 35.99 34.19 -50.26
CA MET A 1 37.39 33.70 -50.30
C MET A 1 37.46 32.39 -49.53
N PRO A 2 37.23 31.24 -50.20
CA PRO A 2 37.57 29.92 -49.70
C PRO A 2 38.92 29.47 -50.30
N ALA A 3 39.72 28.70 -49.57
CA ALA A 3 40.77 27.83 -50.14
C ALA A 3 41.23 26.85 -49.05
N SER A 4 40.82 25.58 -49.08
CA SER A 4 41.32 24.49 -49.93
C SER A 4 42.47 23.73 -49.27
N LEU A 5 42.12 22.57 -48.72
CA LEU A 5 43.04 21.47 -48.42
C LEU A 5 43.05 20.53 -49.63
N GLU A 6 44.10 20.61 -50.43
CA GLU A 6 44.61 19.54 -51.28
C GLU A 6 46.14 19.53 -51.04
N THR A 7 46.80 18.41 -50.83
CA THR A 7 47.10 17.46 -51.90
C THR A 7 47.79 16.23 -51.31
N ASN A 8 47.52 15.10 -51.96
CA ASN A 8 48.12 13.80 -51.77
C ASN A 8 49.10 13.55 -52.94
N ARG A 9 50.32 13.07 -52.68
CA ARG A 9 51.19 12.26 -53.58
C ARG A 9 52.51 11.95 -52.86
N ALA A 10 52.81 10.67 -52.56
CA ALA A 10 53.60 9.72 -53.38
C ALA A 10 55.08 10.15 -53.49
N SER A 11 56.13 9.35 -53.34
CA SER A 11 56.42 7.93 -53.09
C SER A 11 57.96 7.78 -53.26
N VAL A 12 58.55 6.68 -52.75
CA VAL A 12 59.80 6.00 -53.20
C VAL A 12 61.05 6.06 -52.28
N ALA A 13 61.37 4.86 -51.75
CA ALA A 13 62.66 4.17 -51.52
C ALA A 13 63.73 4.76 -50.57
N ASP A 14 64.59 4.00 -49.89
CA ASP A 14 64.76 2.57 -49.54
C ASP A 14 65.91 2.56 -48.50
N ASP A 15 65.91 1.65 -47.51
CA ASP A 15 67.07 0.82 -47.15
C ASP A 15 66.86 -0.04 -45.87
N ASN A 16 66.61 -1.34 -46.11
CA ASN A 16 67.24 -2.55 -45.56
C ASN A 16 67.40 -2.82 -44.03
N HIS A 17 66.43 -3.61 -43.50
CA HIS A 17 66.48 -4.98 -42.90
C HIS A 17 67.70 -5.53 -42.10
N PRO A 18 67.53 -6.47 -41.13
CA PRO A 18 66.88 -7.79 -41.29
C PRO A 18 65.91 -8.20 -40.14
N SER A 19 64.69 -8.68 -40.41
CA SER A 19 64.25 -10.07 -40.72
C SER A 19 64.08 -10.98 -39.48
N ALA A 20 62.82 -11.29 -39.15
CA ALA A 20 62.43 -12.44 -38.33
C ALA A 20 61.13 -13.05 -38.90
N PRO A 21 60.94 -14.38 -38.80
CA PRO A 21 60.25 -15.16 -39.83
C PRO A 21 58.74 -15.33 -39.62
N SER A 22 58.14 -15.69 -40.75
CA SER A 22 56.75 -15.99 -41.08
C SER A 22 56.07 -17.01 -40.16
N ALA A 23 54.76 -16.79 -39.95
CA ALA A 23 53.83 -17.77 -39.41
C ALA A 23 53.72 -19.02 -40.31
N PRO A 24 53.64 -20.23 -39.72
CA PRO A 24 52.99 -21.36 -40.36
C PRO A 24 51.56 -21.50 -39.83
N SER A 25 50.65 -21.63 -40.79
CA SER A 25 49.29 -22.16 -40.71
C SER A 25 49.11 -23.30 -39.70
N ALA A 26 48.21 -23.10 -38.72
CA ALA A 26 47.74 -24.15 -37.83
C ALA A 26 46.42 -24.73 -38.34
N GLN A 27 46.52 -25.92 -38.91
CA GLN A 27 45.41 -26.85 -39.11
C GLN A 27 44.88 -27.33 -37.74
N SER A 28 43.55 -27.36 -37.63
CA SER A 28 42.69 -28.25 -36.82
C SER A 28 43.25 -28.96 -35.56
N ALA A 29 42.73 -28.52 -34.40
CA ALA A 29 42.28 -29.28 -33.22
C ALA A 29 43.33 -30.08 -32.37
N PRO A 30 43.11 -30.25 -31.04
CA PRO A 30 41.85 -30.19 -30.33
C PRO A 30 41.73 -29.06 -29.31
N SER A 31 40.56 -28.42 -29.35
CA SER A 31 40.02 -27.60 -28.29
C SER A 31 40.00 -28.37 -26.97
N ALA A 32 40.61 -27.79 -25.93
CA ALA A 32 40.36 -28.18 -24.56
C ALA A 32 38.86 -28.01 -24.27
N HIS A 33 38.14 -29.13 -24.19
CA HIS A 33 36.76 -29.16 -23.74
C HIS A 33 36.68 -28.62 -22.32
N HIS A 34 36.14 -27.40 -22.16
CA HIS A 34 35.50 -27.00 -20.92
C HIS A 34 34.22 -27.82 -20.76
N ASP A 35 34.32 -28.92 -20.03
CA ASP A 35 33.21 -29.81 -19.71
C ASP A 35 32.27 -29.12 -18.70
N SER A 36 31.47 -28.18 -19.20
CA SER A 36 30.38 -27.53 -18.49
C SER A 36 29.09 -28.29 -18.78
N THR A 37 28.96 -29.51 -18.26
CA THR A 37 27.67 -30.20 -18.23
C THR A 37 26.73 -29.38 -17.36
N GLN A 38 25.91 -28.53 -17.98
CA GLN A 38 24.78 -27.89 -17.30
C GLN A 38 23.89 -29.01 -16.77
N LEU A 39 23.97 -29.28 -15.47
CA LEU A 39 23.01 -30.13 -14.76
C LEU A 39 21.61 -29.57 -15.05
N ARG A 40 20.83 -30.28 -15.88
CA ARG A 40 19.46 -29.92 -16.26
C ARG A 40 18.52 -30.89 -15.58
N PHE A 41 17.70 -30.37 -14.67
CA PHE A 41 16.67 -31.14 -13.97
C PHE A 41 15.36 -31.07 -14.77
N ASN A 42 15.02 -32.15 -15.45
CA ASN A 42 13.80 -32.30 -16.24
C ASN A 42 12.70 -33.00 -15.46
N SER A 43 13.09 -33.91 -14.56
CA SER A 43 12.18 -34.67 -13.70
C SER A 43 12.58 -34.57 -12.22
N VAL A 44 11.63 -34.72 -11.31
CA VAL A 44 11.88 -34.58 -9.86
C VAL A 44 12.72 -35.75 -9.32
N GLU A 45 12.61 -36.90 -9.96
CA GLU A 45 13.36 -38.13 -9.65
C GLU A 45 14.87 -37.95 -9.87
N GLU A 46 15.28 -36.95 -10.65
CA GLU A 46 16.70 -36.62 -10.88
C GLU A 46 17.30 -35.82 -9.70
N VAL A 47 16.47 -35.26 -8.82
CA VAL A 47 16.91 -34.47 -7.66
C VAL A 47 17.45 -35.40 -6.56
N PRO A 48 18.58 -35.09 -5.92
CA PRO A 48 19.13 -35.92 -4.85
C PRO A 48 18.08 -36.22 -3.75
N PRO A 49 17.91 -37.49 -3.32
CA PRO A 49 16.82 -37.89 -2.43
C PRO A 49 16.74 -37.08 -1.13
N LEU A 50 17.87 -36.85 -0.46
CA LEU A 50 17.91 -36.05 0.78
C LEU A 50 17.47 -34.59 0.56
N LEU A 51 17.78 -34.02 -0.60
CA LEU A 51 17.38 -32.66 -0.95
C LEU A 51 15.89 -32.61 -1.30
N LEU A 52 15.40 -33.64 -2.00
CA LEU A 52 13.98 -33.80 -2.32
C LEU A 52 13.13 -33.98 -1.05
N ASP A 53 13.56 -34.84 -0.13
CA ASP A 53 12.90 -35.06 1.16
C ASP A 53 12.88 -33.78 2.00
N LEU A 54 13.98 -33.02 2.00
CA LEU A 54 14.06 -31.73 2.67
C LEU A 54 13.00 -30.76 2.13
N PHE A 55 12.91 -30.61 0.80
CA PHE A 55 11.95 -29.69 0.18
C PHE A 55 10.50 -30.16 0.32
N ARG A 56 10.24 -31.47 0.27
CA ARG A 56 8.92 -32.05 0.57
C ARG A 56 8.54 -31.83 2.03
N GLY A 57 9.50 -31.92 2.96
CA GLY A 57 9.31 -31.55 4.37
C GLY A 57 8.91 -30.08 4.56
N TRP A 58 9.30 -29.20 3.63
CA TRP A 58 8.84 -27.80 3.60
C TRP A 58 7.54 -27.57 2.82
N ARG A 59 6.88 -28.66 2.39
CA ARG A 59 5.64 -28.65 1.60
C ARG A 59 5.79 -27.99 0.22
N MET A 60 6.97 -28.09 -0.39
CA MET A 60 7.16 -27.70 -1.78
C MET A 60 6.57 -28.78 -2.70
N ASP A 61 5.81 -28.35 -3.70
CA ASP A 61 5.36 -29.24 -4.77
C ASP A 61 6.49 -29.51 -5.79
N ASP A 62 6.32 -30.57 -6.57
CA ASP A 62 7.27 -31.04 -7.57
C ASP A 62 7.66 -29.95 -8.59
N ARG A 63 6.71 -29.09 -8.99
CA ARG A 63 6.97 -27.96 -9.88
C ARG A 63 7.87 -26.92 -9.22
N GLN A 64 7.63 -26.60 -7.95
CA GLN A 64 8.44 -25.66 -7.19
C GLN A 64 9.86 -26.17 -6.99
N VAL A 65 10.03 -27.46 -6.70
CA VAL A 65 11.33 -28.12 -6.58
C VAL A 65 12.08 -28.04 -7.90
N LEU A 66 11.45 -28.41 -9.02
CA LEU A 66 12.06 -28.33 -10.34
C LEU A 66 12.48 -26.91 -10.72
N LEU A 67 11.63 -25.91 -10.46
CA LEU A 67 11.96 -24.51 -10.73
C LEU A 67 13.19 -24.05 -9.93
N LEU A 68 13.27 -24.45 -8.65
CA LEU A 68 14.42 -24.14 -7.80
C LEU A 68 15.69 -24.82 -8.32
N MET A 69 15.62 -26.11 -8.64
CA MET A 69 16.78 -26.89 -9.11
C MET A 69 17.26 -26.44 -10.48
N ARG A 70 16.36 -26.02 -11.38
CA ARG A 70 16.73 -25.39 -12.67
C ARG A 70 17.39 -24.03 -12.48
N GLY A 71 16.91 -23.23 -11.54
CA GLY A 71 17.51 -21.93 -11.21
C GLY A 71 18.87 -22.07 -10.52
N ARG A 72 19.12 -23.19 -9.84
CA ARG A 72 20.38 -23.43 -9.12
C ARG A 72 20.79 -24.90 -9.08
N PRO A 73 21.24 -25.44 -10.21
CA PRO A 73 21.58 -26.86 -10.29
C PRO A 73 22.79 -27.25 -9.44
N GLY A 74 23.64 -26.27 -9.08
CA GLY A 74 24.78 -26.47 -8.18
C GLY A 74 24.40 -26.94 -6.78
N LEU A 75 23.14 -26.78 -6.32
CA LEU A 75 22.69 -27.31 -5.03
C LEU A 75 22.80 -28.84 -4.95
N ALA A 76 22.67 -29.54 -6.09
CA ALA A 76 22.83 -30.98 -6.14
C ALA A 76 24.28 -31.45 -5.90
N ARG A 77 25.26 -30.55 -6.01
CA ARG A 77 26.68 -30.84 -5.76
C ARG A 77 27.10 -30.54 -4.32
N ILE A 78 26.24 -29.90 -3.54
CA ILE A 78 26.53 -29.57 -2.14
C ILE A 78 26.19 -30.79 -1.30
N ASP A 79 27.07 -31.14 -0.36
CA ASP A 79 26.75 -32.14 0.65
C ASP A 79 25.61 -31.63 1.53
N VAL A 80 24.41 -32.16 1.30
CA VAL A 80 23.19 -31.76 2.00
C VAL A 80 23.30 -32.07 3.50
N ALA A 81 23.87 -33.22 3.85
CA ALA A 81 23.96 -33.67 5.23
C ALA A 81 24.92 -32.81 6.06
N GLU A 82 26.10 -32.50 5.50
CA GLU A 82 27.12 -31.74 6.21
C GLU A 82 26.95 -30.22 6.10
N LYS A 83 26.51 -29.69 4.94
CA LYS A 83 26.51 -28.24 4.69
C LYS A 83 25.14 -27.60 4.82
N VAL A 84 24.07 -28.28 4.40
CA VAL A 84 22.72 -27.69 4.34
C VAL A 84 21.92 -27.95 5.61
N LEU A 85 21.85 -29.22 6.06
CA LEU A 85 21.02 -29.62 7.20
C LEU A 85 21.35 -28.90 8.51
N PRO A 86 22.63 -28.65 8.89
CA PRO A 86 22.93 -27.97 10.15
C PRO A 86 22.36 -26.55 10.20
N GLY A 87 22.48 -25.79 9.10
CA GLY A 87 21.91 -24.45 8.97
C GLY A 87 20.39 -24.45 9.02
N VAL A 88 19.76 -25.39 8.30
CA VAL A 88 18.29 -25.54 8.33
C VAL A 88 17.79 -25.91 9.72
N ARG A 89 18.43 -26.87 10.39
CA ARG A 89 18.07 -27.31 11.75
C ARG A 89 18.18 -26.16 12.75
N LEU A 90 19.23 -25.34 12.64
CA LEU A 90 19.38 -24.14 13.46
C LEU A 90 18.20 -23.19 13.27
N LEU A 91 17.82 -22.87 12.03
CA LEU A 91 16.71 -21.94 11.75
C LEU A 91 15.37 -22.50 12.23
N LEU A 92 15.11 -23.81 12.04
CA LEU A 92 13.93 -24.48 12.57
C LEU A 92 13.90 -24.46 14.10
N ALA A 93 15.05 -24.69 14.77
CA ALA A 93 15.18 -24.59 16.22
C ALA A 93 14.94 -23.17 16.74
N CYS A 94 15.29 -22.15 15.95
CA CYS A 94 14.92 -20.75 16.19
C CYS A 94 13.45 -20.45 15.87
N GLY A 95 12.60 -21.46 15.61
CA GLY A 95 11.17 -21.33 15.35
C GLY A 95 10.79 -20.83 13.95
N VAL A 96 11.74 -20.68 13.03
CA VAL A 96 11.46 -20.31 11.63
C VAL A 96 10.60 -21.39 11.00
N GLN A 97 9.53 -20.99 10.31
CA GLN A 97 8.57 -21.95 9.79
C GLN A 97 9.06 -22.56 8.47
N PRO A 98 8.74 -23.82 8.17
CA PRO A 98 9.11 -24.44 6.89
C PRO A 98 8.64 -23.65 5.65
N ARG A 99 7.48 -22.96 5.75
CA ARG A 99 6.98 -22.06 4.69
C ARG A 99 7.96 -20.92 4.38
N ASP A 100 8.65 -20.40 5.39
CA ASP A 100 9.59 -19.28 5.24
C ASP A 100 10.88 -19.78 4.59
N LEU A 101 11.32 -21.01 4.90
CA LEU A 101 12.45 -21.69 4.26
C LEU A 101 12.17 -21.99 2.78
N ALA A 102 10.99 -22.53 2.48
CA ALA A 102 10.58 -22.81 1.10
C ALA A 102 10.53 -21.53 0.26
N GLN A 103 9.87 -20.47 0.78
CA GLN A 103 9.76 -19.22 0.05
C GLN A 103 11.11 -18.51 -0.10
N SER A 104 11.97 -18.55 0.93
CA SER A 104 13.31 -17.97 0.86
C SER A 104 14.16 -18.71 -0.17
N ALA A 105 14.17 -20.03 -0.17
CA ALA A 105 14.97 -20.84 -1.10
C ALA A 105 14.52 -20.67 -2.57
N ARG A 106 13.22 -20.48 -2.81
CA ARG A 106 12.68 -20.17 -4.14
C ARG A 106 13.07 -18.78 -4.66
N TYR A 107 13.24 -17.82 -3.76
CA TYR A 107 13.64 -16.45 -4.12
C TYR A 107 15.16 -16.32 -4.27
N ASP A 108 15.89 -16.81 -3.27
CA ASP A 108 17.35 -16.85 -3.24
C ASP A 108 17.82 -17.98 -2.31
N SER A 109 18.34 -19.05 -2.91
CA SER A 109 18.86 -20.23 -2.20
C SER A 109 20.33 -20.12 -1.75
N VAL A 110 20.98 -18.95 -1.82
CA VAL A 110 22.44 -18.85 -1.55
C VAL A 110 22.75 -19.27 -0.12
N TRP A 111 21.84 -18.93 0.80
CA TRP A 111 21.99 -19.21 2.22
C TRP A 111 22.00 -20.71 2.55
N LEU A 112 21.43 -21.59 1.70
CA LEU A 112 21.41 -23.04 1.94
C LEU A 112 22.82 -23.65 1.94
N GLY A 113 23.74 -23.08 1.17
CA GLY A 113 25.12 -23.54 1.10
C GLY A 113 26.06 -22.85 2.09
N GLN A 114 25.56 -21.99 2.98
CA GLN A 114 26.41 -21.27 3.93
C GLN A 114 26.75 -22.14 5.15
N PRO A 115 27.98 -22.03 5.68
CA PRO A 115 28.33 -22.67 6.96
C PRO A 115 27.36 -22.28 8.07
N VAL A 116 27.01 -23.24 8.93
CA VAL A 116 26.07 -23.03 10.04
C VAL A 116 26.55 -21.95 11.01
N GLU A 117 27.86 -21.79 11.16
CA GLU A 117 28.50 -20.75 11.97
C GLU A 117 28.14 -19.35 11.46
N LYS A 118 28.17 -19.14 10.13
CA LYS A 118 27.78 -17.84 9.54
C LYS A 118 26.29 -17.56 9.73
N ILE A 119 25.44 -18.57 9.55
CA ILE A 119 23.99 -18.44 9.80
C ILE A 119 23.76 -18.09 11.28
N LYS A 120 24.49 -18.73 12.19
CA LYS A 120 24.43 -18.46 13.63
C LYS A 120 24.89 -17.05 14.00
N GLU A 121 25.96 -16.54 13.38
CA GLU A 121 26.40 -15.16 13.54
C GLU A 121 25.30 -14.17 13.14
N VAL A 122 24.67 -14.38 11.98
CA VAL A 122 23.56 -13.51 11.51
C VAL A 122 22.36 -13.60 12.45
N VAL A 123 21.97 -14.79 12.91
CA VAL A 123 20.88 -14.96 13.89
C VAL A 123 21.21 -14.23 15.19
N THR A 124 22.43 -14.36 15.70
CA THR A 124 22.88 -13.70 16.94
C THR A 124 22.86 -12.19 16.79
N PHE A 125 23.34 -11.67 15.65
CA PHE A 125 23.27 -10.26 15.31
C PHE A 125 21.82 -9.75 15.28
N LEU A 126 20.90 -10.44 14.58
CA LEU A 126 19.49 -10.04 14.50
C LEU A 126 18.82 -10.05 15.89
N ARG A 127 19.16 -11.03 16.75
CA ARG A 127 18.72 -11.04 18.16
C ARG A 127 19.25 -9.85 18.94
N GLY A 128 20.52 -9.48 18.73
CA GLY A 128 21.14 -8.29 19.32
C GLY A 128 20.43 -6.99 18.93
N LEU A 129 19.82 -6.94 17.74
CA LEU A 129 18.96 -5.83 17.31
C LEU A 129 17.53 -5.87 17.90
N GLY A 130 17.21 -6.86 18.72
CA GLY A 130 15.88 -7.04 19.32
C GLY A 130 14.89 -7.85 18.47
N LEU A 131 15.31 -8.48 17.37
CA LEU A 131 14.43 -9.39 16.63
C LEU A 131 14.27 -10.71 17.39
N LYS A 132 13.02 -11.00 17.77
CA LYS A 132 12.65 -12.27 18.41
C LYS A 132 12.73 -13.44 17.41
N ASP A 133 12.97 -14.63 17.95
CA ASP A 133 12.86 -15.90 17.25
C ASP A 133 11.46 -16.11 16.65
N GLY A 134 11.34 -17.11 15.77
CA GLY A 134 10.10 -17.44 15.08
C GLY A 134 9.80 -16.48 13.94
N GLU A 135 8.62 -15.87 13.98
CA GLU A 135 8.04 -15.09 12.87
C GLU A 135 8.91 -13.90 12.43
N SER A 136 9.67 -13.27 13.34
CA SER A 136 10.49 -12.10 12.94
C SER A 136 11.73 -12.54 12.16
N LEU A 137 12.45 -13.57 12.61
CA LEU A 137 13.55 -14.17 11.84
C LEU A 137 13.04 -14.78 10.52
N GLY A 138 11.90 -15.48 10.57
CA GLY A 138 11.25 -16.03 9.39
C GLY A 138 10.89 -14.96 8.36
N THR A 139 10.37 -13.81 8.80
CA THR A 139 10.07 -12.66 7.92
C THR A 139 11.32 -12.12 7.24
N VAL A 140 12.43 -11.95 7.97
CA VAL A 140 13.71 -11.47 7.41
C VAL A 140 14.25 -12.47 6.40
N LEU A 141 14.28 -13.76 6.74
CA LEU A 141 14.74 -14.82 5.84
C LEU A 141 13.88 -14.92 4.58
N ARG A 142 12.56 -14.92 4.72
CA ARG A 142 11.60 -15.04 3.63
C ARG A 142 11.65 -13.86 2.66
N ARG A 143 11.70 -12.63 3.19
CA ARG A 143 11.70 -11.41 2.36
C ARG A 143 13.08 -11.04 1.88
N PHE A 144 14.13 -11.51 2.56
CA PHE A 144 15.50 -11.15 2.23
C PHE A 144 16.51 -12.24 2.65
N PRO A 145 16.53 -13.38 1.92
CA PRO A 145 17.35 -14.54 2.29
C PRO A 145 18.85 -14.26 2.30
N ARG A 146 19.30 -13.34 1.42
CA ARG A 146 20.71 -12.99 1.23
C ARG A 146 21.37 -12.41 2.48
N ALA A 147 20.62 -11.87 3.45
CA ALA A 147 21.18 -11.46 4.73
C ALA A 147 21.91 -12.61 5.45
N PHE A 148 21.42 -13.84 5.31
CA PHE A 148 21.99 -15.05 5.93
C PHE A 148 23.23 -15.59 5.19
N SER A 149 23.69 -14.87 4.16
CA SER A 149 24.96 -15.13 3.46
C SER A 149 26.00 -14.02 3.72
N CYS A 150 25.65 -12.99 4.47
CA CYS A 150 26.54 -11.88 4.80
C CYS A 150 27.37 -12.17 6.05
N ASN A 151 28.54 -11.52 6.17
CA ASN A 151 29.27 -11.47 7.44
C ASN A 151 28.63 -10.41 8.34
N ALA A 152 28.14 -10.82 9.52
CA ALA A 152 27.41 -9.93 10.41
C ALA A 152 28.25 -8.75 10.89
N ALA A 153 29.48 -9.00 11.35
CA ALA A 153 30.36 -7.98 11.93
C ALA A 153 30.86 -6.96 10.89
N ILE A 154 31.26 -7.42 9.70
CA ILE A 154 31.89 -6.57 8.68
C ILE A 154 30.83 -5.91 7.80
N GLN A 155 29.74 -6.60 7.49
CA GLN A 155 28.77 -6.11 6.50
C GLN A 155 27.46 -5.63 7.10
N LEU A 156 26.93 -6.27 8.15
CA LEU A 156 25.61 -5.92 8.68
C LEU A 156 25.69 -4.87 9.79
N GLN A 157 26.63 -5.02 10.72
CA GLN A 157 26.81 -4.11 11.85
C GLN A 157 27.01 -2.65 11.41
N PRO A 158 27.93 -2.30 10.48
CA PRO A 158 28.15 -0.89 10.12
C PRO A 158 26.92 -0.24 9.49
N ARG A 159 26.10 -1.02 8.78
CA ARG A 159 24.88 -0.54 8.10
C ARG A 159 23.80 -0.16 9.10
N VAL A 160 23.72 -0.90 10.21
CA VAL A 160 22.74 -0.65 11.26
C VAL A 160 23.25 0.38 12.26
N GLN A 161 24.57 0.44 12.50
CA GLN A 161 25.17 1.41 13.42
C GLN A 161 24.80 2.85 13.05
N LYS A 162 24.79 3.20 11.76
CA LYS A 162 24.36 4.53 11.31
C LYS A 162 22.92 4.88 11.68
N LEU A 163 22.02 3.90 11.75
CA LEU A 163 20.65 4.12 12.21
C LEU A 163 20.61 4.31 13.74
N LEU A 164 21.40 3.52 14.48
CA LEU A 164 21.53 3.68 15.94
C LEU A 164 22.08 5.06 16.31
N ASP A 165 23.10 5.53 15.58
CA ASP A 165 23.75 6.83 15.82
C ASP A 165 22.78 8.01 15.65
N LEU A 166 21.72 7.85 14.85
CA LEU A 166 20.64 8.83 14.67
C LEU A 166 19.56 8.79 15.77
N GLY A 167 19.72 7.94 16.79
CA GLY A 167 18.72 7.77 17.85
C GLY A 167 17.49 6.97 17.39
N ILE A 168 17.61 6.18 16.32
CA ILE A 168 16.59 5.21 15.94
C ILE A 168 16.81 3.94 16.77
N ASP A 169 16.03 3.82 17.83
CA ASP A 169 16.04 2.70 18.79
C ASP A 169 15.17 1.51 18.35
N ASP A 170 14.12 1.75 17.56
CA ASP A 170 13.17 0.75 17.04
C ASP A 170 13.68 -0.01 15.80
N ILE A 171 14.98 -0.32 15.78
CA ILE A 171 15.65 -0.98 14.63
C ILE A 171 15.01 -2.32 14.29
N SER A 172 14.61 -3.10 15.29
CA SER A 172 13.92 -4.38 15.05
C SER A 172 12.67 -4.22 14.18
N TYR A 173 11.90 -3.16 14.39
CA TYR A 173 10.71 -2.83 13.60
C TYR A 173 11.10 -2.44 12.17
N ILE A 174 12.09 -1.57 12.02
CA ILE A 174 12.58 -1.09 10.72
C ILE A 174 13.12 -2.23 9.86
N ILE A 175 13.98 -3.07 10.43
CA ILE A 175 14.56 -4.22 9.72
C ILE A 175 13.49 -5.24 9.37
N LYS A 176 12.50 -5.49 10.25
CA LYS A 176 11.38 -6.37 9.91
C LYS A 176 10.53 -5.82 8.76
N ALA A 177 10.27 -4.51 8.75
CA ALA A 177 9.50 -3.84 7.71
C ALA A 177 10.25 -3.79 6.36
N CYS A 178 11.57 -3.55 6.40
CA CYS A 178 12.43 -3.48 5.22
C CYS A 178 13.78 -4.19 5.41
N PRO A 179 13.82 -5.54 5.36
CA PRO A 179 15.06 -6.28 5.55
C PRO A 179 16.17 -5.94 4.54
N ARG A 180 15.79 -5.43 3.36
CA ARG A 180 16.72 -5.03 2.29
C ARG A 180 17.68 -3.91 2.71
N LEU A 181 17.36 -3.13 3.74
CA LEU A 181 18.26 -2.12 4.30
C LEU A 181 19.61 -2.71 4.71
N LEU A 182 19.62 -3.98 5.12
CA LEU A 182 20.83 -4.71 5.47
C LEU A 182 21.81 -4.92 4.30
N LEU A 183 21.49 -4.56 3.04
CA LEU A 183 22.45 -4.58 1.92
C LEU A 183 23.07 -3.24 1.58
N ILE A 184 22.48 -2.16 2.07
CA ILE A 184 22.87 -0.82 1.67
C ILE A 184 24.08 -0.46 2.49
N SER A 185 25.19 -0.11 1.85
CA SER A 185 26.40 0.25 2.57
C SER A 185 26.16 1.43 3.50
N ALA A 186 26.94 1.53 4.58
CA ALA A 186 26.78 2.57 5.58
C ALA A 186 26.90 3.97 4.96
N GLU A 187 27.78 4.13 3.98
CA GLU A 187 28.00 5.38 3.24
C GLU A 187 26.75 5.76 2.46
N ARG A 188 26.15 4.82 1.72
CA ARG A 188 24.93 5.10 0.95
C ARG A 188 23.71 5.32 1.85
N VAL A 189 23.68 4.72 3.04
CA VAL A 189 22.65 5.04 4.04
C VAL A 189 22.84 6.49 4.50
N GLN A 190 24.08 6.89 4.83
CA GLN A 190 24.41 8.26 5.22
C GLN A 190 24.05 9.29 4.15
N GLU A 191 24.46 9.08 2.90
CA GLU A 191 24.14 9.99 1.79
C GLU A 191 22.62 10.26 1.67
N ARG A 192 21.80 9.23 1.93
CA ARG A 192 20.34 9.38 1.91
C ARG A 192 19.79 10.09 3.13
N LEU A 193 20.39 9.88 4.29
CA LEU A 193 20.03 10.59 5.51
C LEU A 193 20.36 12.07 5.37
N ASP A 194 21.52 12.41 4.81
CA ASP A 194 21.94 13.78 4.54
C ASP A 194 20.99 14.46 3.54
N PHE A 195 20.61 13.75 2.47
CA PHE A 195 19.59 14.22 1.53
C PHE A 195 18.25 14.49 2.22
N LEU A 196 17.79 13.57 3.09
CA LEU A 196 16.54 13.76 3.83
C LEU A 196 16.63 14.93 4.81
N ALA A 197 17.77 15.11 5.49
CA ALA A 197 18.01 16.24 6.37
C ALA A 197 17.97 17.58 5.61
N GLN A 198 18.61 17.64 4.44
CA GLN A 198 18.64 18.82 3.57
C GLN A 198 17.24 19.21 3.09
N VAL A 199 16.43 18.24 2.67
CA VAL A 199 15.12 18.49 2.05
C VAL A 199 14.01 18.64 3.10
N ALA A 200 13.94 17.72 4.06
CA ALA A 200 12.84 17.65 5.01
C ALA A 200 13.11 18.38 6.34
N GLY A 201 14.38 18.72 6.62
CA GLY A 201 14.87 19.22 7.90
C GLY A 201 15.24 18.09 8.86
N GLU A 202 16.31 18.26 9.62
CA GLU A 202 16.88 17.25 10.53
C GLU A 202 15.84 16.65 11.49
N GLY A 203 14.97 17.49 12.07
CA GLY A 203 13.94 17.06 13.03
C GLY A 203 12.90 16.08 12.45
N HIS A 204 12.79 15.96 11.12
CA HIS A 204 11.82 15.06 10.49
C HIS A 204 12.42 13.71 10.07
N VAL A 205 13.73 13.59 9.96
CA VAL A 205 14.42 12.42 9.35
C VAL A 205 14.02 11.12 10.04
N THR A 206 14.17 11.04 11.37
CA THR A 206 13.84 9.86 12.18
C THR A 206 12.38 9.44 11.98
N SER A 207 11.46 10.41 11.99
CA SER A 207 10.03 10.13 11.80
C SER A 207 9.71 9.61 10.40
N ILE A 208 10.37 10.11 9.36
CA ILE A 208 10.21 9.66 7.97
C ILE A 208 10.74 8.23 7.83
N VAL A 209 11.94 7.96 8.35
CA VAL A 209 12.58 6.63 8.28
C VAL A 209 11.75 5.59 9.03
N ARG A 210 11.25 5.89 10.23
CA ARG A 210 10.36 5.00 11.00
C ARG A 210 9.06 4.70 10.25
N ARG A 211 8.44 5.72 9.67
CA ARG A 211 7.17 5.58 8.92
C ARG A 211 7.35 4.82 7.61
N GLN A 212 8.46 5.02 6.92
CA GLN A 212 8.71 4.40 5.61
C GLN A 212 10.20 4.03 5.44
N PRO A 213 10.66 2.90 6.01
CA PRO A 213 12.08 2.53 5.94
C PRO A 213 12.58 2.27 4.52
N TYR A 214 11.68 1.91 3.60
CA TYR A 214 12.01 1.67 2.19
C TYR A 214 12.60 2.91 1.48
N ILE A 215 12.38 4.12 2.01
CA ILE A 215 12.94 5.36 1.43
C ILE A 215 14.47 5.30 1.34
N LEU A 216 15.13 4.69 2.33
CA LEU A 216 16.58 4.53 2.37
C LEU A 216 17.09 3.49 1.35
N THR A 217 16.20 2.80 0.64
CA THR A 217 16.57 1.85 -0.43
C THR A 217 16.59 2.45 -1.83
N GLN A 218 16.01 3.64 -2.01
CA GLN A 218 15.90 4.29 -3.30
C GLN A 218 17.13 5.16 -3.57
N PRO A 219 17.69 5.17 -4.79
CA PRO A 219 18.79 6.09 -5.10
C PRO A 219 18.35 7.55 -4.93
N ILE A 220 19.29 8.43 -4.58
CA ILE A 220 19.00 9.86 -4.33
C ILE A 220 18.41 10.52 -5.56
N THR A 221 18.90 10.17 -6.76
CA THR A 221 18.36 10.67 -8.03
C THR A 221 16.87 10.37 -8.17
N GLU A 222 16.43 9.17 -7.80
CA GLU A 222 15.01 8.79 -7.84
C GLU A 222 14.19 9.50 -6.76
N LEU A 223 14.74 9.68 -5.55
CA LEU A 223 14.08 10.45 -4.49
C LEU A 223 13.89 11.91 -4.91
N GLN A 224 14.91 12.50 -5.53
CA GLN A 224 14.87 13.85 -6.09
C GLN A 224 13.81 13.95 -7.18
N SER A 225 13.82 13.05 -8.17
CA SER A 225 12.80 13.07 -9.23
C SER A 225 11.37 12.92 -8.69
N LYS A 226 11.16 12.14 -7.62
CA LYS A 226 9.84 12.01 -6.98
C LYS A 226 9.43 13.29 -6.26
N LEU A 227 10.37 13.99 -5.63
CA LEU A 227 10.13 15.29 -5.02
C LEU A 227 9.80 16.34 -6.09
N ASP A 228 10.51 16.34 -7.21
CA ASP A 228 10.25 17.24 -8.35
C ASP A 228 8.85 17.00 -8.92
N VAL A 229 8.41 15.75 -9.04
CA VAL A 229 7.02 15.45 -9.40
C VAL A 229 6.02 16.04 -8.40
N PHE A 230 6.30 16.01 -7.10
CA PHE A 230 5.40 16.66 -6.13
C PHE A 230 5.39 18.18 -6.27
N ARG A 231 6.55 18.80 -6.56
CA ARG A 231 6.66 20.24 -6.83
C ARG A 231 5.85 20.62 -8.07
N ASP A 232 6.00 19.88 -9.16
CA ASP A 232 5.28 20.09 -10.41
C ASP A 232 3.76 19.93 -10.23
N ILE A 233 3.33 18.93 -9.46
CA ILE A 233 1.92 18.69 -9.19
C ILE A 233 1.32 19.79 -8.33
N LEU A 234 1.94 20.12 -7.20
CA LEU A 234 1.34 20.97 -6.17
C LEU A 234 1.60 22.46 -6.40
N GLY A 235 2.59 22.82 -7.23
CA GLY A 235 2.94 24.21 -7.54
C GLY A 235 3.53 25.01 -6.37
N SER A 236 3.81 24.35 -5.24
CA SER A 236 4.27 24.94 -3.99
C SER A 236 5.35 24.06 -3.36
N GLU A 237 6.53 24.64 -3.11
CA GLU A 237 7.64 23.94 -2.45
C GLU A 237 7.22 23.45 -1.06
N GLU A 238 6.50 24.29 -0.32
CA GLU A 238 6.09 23.96 1.05
C GLU A 238 5.09 22.79 1.08
N ASP A 239 4.13 22.76 0.16
CA ASP A 239 3.17 21.65 0.06
C ASP A 239 3.82 20.36 -0.40
N ALA A 240 4.75 20.44 -1.37
CA ALA A 240 5.54 19.30 -1.81
C ALA A 240 6.35 18.70 -0.66
N LEU A 241 7.03 19.55 0.12
CA LEU A 241 7.78 19.13 1.31
C LEU A 241 6.87 18.58 2.41
N LYS A 242 5.70 19.19 2.64
CA LYS A 242 4.71 18.68 3.60
C LYS A 242 4.22 17.29 3.22
N VAL A 243 3.85 17.10 1.95
CA VAL A 243 3.47 15.79 1.42
C VAL A 243 4.62 14.80 1.58
N PHE A 244 5.84 15.18 1.19
CA PHE A 244 7.04 14.35 1.27
C PHE A 244 7.35 13.91 2.70
N ARG A 245 7.28 14.85 3.67
CA ARG A 245 7.45 14.60 5.10
C ARG A 245 6.40 13.64 5.66
N GLN A 246 5.18 13.65 5.12
CA GLN A 246 4.05 12.82 5.57
C GLN A 246 3.90 11.51 4.80
N ILE A 247 4.79 11.21 3.84
CA ILE A 247 4.71 9.98 3.06
C ILE A 247 4.76 8.76 3.98
N ARG A 248 3.63 8.05 4.04
CA ARG A 248 3.54 6.72 4.69
C ARG A 248 3.98 5.60 3.76
N ARG A 249 3.78 5.78 2.45
CA ARG A 249 4.18 4.80 1.44
C ARG A 249 4.61 5.54 0.18
N LEU A 250 5.92 5.64 -0.01
CA LEU A 250 6.47 6.18 -1.24
C LEU A 250 6.10 5.22 -2.38
N PRO A 251 5.59 5.71 -3.52
CA PRO A 251 5.34 4.84 -4.67
C PRO A 251 6.58 4.00 -4.98
N ALA A 252 6.39 2.68 -5.06
CA ALA A 252 7.49 1.75 -5.32
C ALA A 252 8.01 1.86 -6.76
N HIS A 253 7.18 2.40 -7.66
CA HIS A 253 7.53 2.65 -9.05
C HIS A 253 8.25 3.99 -9.23
N SER A 254 8.70 4.28 -10.45
CA SER A 254 9.52 5.45 -10.78
C SER A 254 8.74 6.77 -10.77
N ALA A 255 9.44 7.89 -10.66
CA ALA A 255 8.88 9.25 -10.80
C ALA A 255 8.08 9.40 -12.10
N SER A 256 8.60 8.89 -13.23
CA SER A 256 7.88 8.86 -14.51
C SER A 256 6.51 8.16 -14.42
N LYS A 257 6.43 7.05 -13.67
CA LYS A 257 5.16 6.36 -13.45
C LYS A 257 4.22 7.13 -12.51
N MET A 258 4.76 7.90 -11.56
CA MET A 258 3.97 8.83 -10.76
C MET A 258 3.36 9.93 -11.65
N THR A 259 4.15 10.54 -12.54
CA THR A 259 3.68 11.55 -13.50
C THR A 259 2.58 10.99 -14.41
N SER A 260 2.79 9.80 -14.99
CA SER A 260 1.75 9.14 -15.80
C SER A 260 0.47 8.89 -15.01
N THR A 261 0.58 8.46 -13.75
CA THR A 261 -0.57 8.25 -12.87
C THR A 261 -1.29 9.55 -12.53
N PHE A 262 -0.54 10.64 -12.35
CA PHE A 262 -1.11 11.97 -12.17
C PHE A 262 -1.85 12.46 -13.42
N HIS A 263 -1.31 12.27 -14.62
CA HIS A 263 -2.02 12.59 -15.86
C HIS A 263 -3.34 11.83 -15.99
N THR A 264 -3.34 10.52 -15.68
CA THR A 264 -4.59 9.74 -15.63
C THR A 264 -5.56 10.31 -14.60
N LEU A 265 -5.09 10.76 -13.44
CA LEU A 265 -5.94 11.40 -12.44
C LEU A 265 -6.53 12.73 -12.96
N CYS A 266 -5.74 13.55 -13.67
CA CYS A 266 -6.21 14.78 -14.29
C CYS A 266 -7.30 14.52 -15.34
N GLU A 267 -7.16 13.48 -16.17
CA GLU A 267 -8.20 13.07 -17.12
C GLU A 267 -9.52 12.68 -16.41
N ILE A 268 -9.42 12.10 -15.22
CA ILE A 268 -10.57 11.57 -14.48
C ILE A 268 -11.33 12.65 -13.70
N VAL A 269 -10.62 13.46 -12.91
CA VAL A 269 -11.24 14.44 -11.99
C VAL A 269 -11.01 15.91 -12.37
N GLY A 270 -10.18 16.17 -13.37
CA GLY A 270 -9.68 17.51 -13.72
C GLY A 270 -8.41 17.88 -12.93
N PRO A 271 -7.58 18.82 -13.44
CA PRO A 271 -6.26 19.13 -12.87
C PRO A 271 -6.34 19.68 -11.44
N GLU A 272 -7.22 20.64 -11.16
CA GLU A 272 -7.35 21.23 -9.82
C GLU A 272 -7.78 20.21 -8.76
N ASN A 273 -8.71 19.32 -9.11
CA ASN A 273 -9.17 18.26 -8.21
C ASN A 273 -8.09 17.19 -8.02
N ALA A 274 -7.33 16.88 -9.07
CA ALA A 274 -6.20 15.94 -8.99
C ALA A 274 -5.14 16.45 -8.01
N GLN A 275 -4.82 17.75 -8.02
CA GLN A 275 -3.92 18.37 -7.06
C GLN A 275 -4.44 18.23 -5.62
N LYS A 276 -5.71 18.56 -5.38
CA LYS A 276 -6.35 18.39 -4.05
C LYS A 276 -6.30 16.94 -3.57
N VAL A 277 -6.52 15.98 -4.48
CA VAL A 277 -6.44 14.55 -4.19
C VAL A 277 -5.02 14.15 -3.78
N VAL A 278 -3.99 14.59 -4.52
CA VAL A 278 -2.59 14.28 -4.20
C VAL A 278 -2.15 14.92 -2.89
N GLY A 279 -2.54 16.18 -2.64
CA GLY A 279 -2.25 16.88 -1.39
C GLY A 279 -2.85 16.19 -0.17
N LYS A 280 -4.09 15.68 -0.29
CA LYS A 280 -4.74 14.90 0.79
C LYS A 280 -4.19 13.49 0.92
N ARG A 281 -3.84 12.83 -0.20
CA ARG A 281 -3.46 11.41 -0.21
C ARG A 281 -2.48 11.09 -1.33
N SER A 282 -1.22 11.47 -1.15
CA SER A 282 -0.14 11.25 -2.11
C SER A 282 0.11 9.79 -2.49
N SER A 283 -0.31 8.84 -1.63
CA SER A 283 -0.26 7.41 -1.94
C SER A 283 -1.09 7.01 -3.16
N ILE A 284 -2.04 7.85 -3.60
CA ILE A 284 -2.83 7.58 -4.82
C ILE A 284 -1.94 7.43 -6.06
N LEU A 285 -0.82 8.15 -6.11
CA LEU A 285 0.14 8.07 -7.19
C LEU A 285 0.82 6.70 -7.27
N SER A 286 0.74 5.87 -6.22
CA SER A 286 1.24 4.49 -6.24
C SER A 286 0.35 3.51 -7.01
N THR A 287 -0.86 3.92 -7.39
CA THR A 287 -1.87 3.08 -8.03
C THR A 287 -1.53 2.82 -9.49
N ASN A 288 -1.88 1.64 -10.00
CA ASN A 288 -1.77 1.37 -11.43
C ASN A 288 -2.79 2.23 -12.21
N SER A 289 -2.32 3.02 -13.16
CA SER A 289 -3.12 3.89 -14.03
C SER A 289 -4.27 3.13 -14.74
N THR A 290 -4.05 1.89 -15.19
CA THR A 290 -5.09 1.10 -15.87
C THR A 290 -6.20 0.68 -14.91
N THR A 291 -5.81 0.22 -13.71
CA THR A 291 -6.75 -0.11 -12.64
C THR A 291 -7.52 1.12 -12.17
N MET A 292 -6.85 2.26 -12.02
CA MET A 292 -7.47 3.53 -11.65
C MET A 292 -8.55 3.95 -12.66
N ARG A 293 -8.23 3.91 -13.96
CA ARG A 293 -9.18 4.25 -15.03
C ARG A 293 -10.36 3.29 -15.06
N SER A 294 -10.09 1.99 -15.04
CA SER A 294 -11.14 0.97 -15.03
C SER A 294 -12.06 1.15 -13.82
N ASN A 295 -11.53 1.34 -12.61
CA ASN A 295 -12.34 1.59 -11.42
C ASN A 295 -13.21 2.85 -11.58
N PHE A 296 -12.65 3.94 -12.11
CA PHE A 296 -13.41 5.16 -12.37
C PHE A 296 -14.56 4.93 -13.35
N GLU A 297 -14.35 4.18 -14.44
CA GLU A 297 -15.39 3.87 -15.42
C GLU A 297 -16.56 3.11 -14.79
N HIS A 298 -16.29 2.15 -13.91
CA HIS A 298 -17.35 1.45 -13.17
C HIS A 298 -18.13 2.40 -12.25
N TRP A 299 -17.44 3.26 -11.50
CA TRP A 299 -18.09 4.26 -10.65
C TRP A 299 -18.91 5.27 -11.47
N ARG A 300 -18.41 5.70 -12.63
CA ARG A 300 -19.09 6.61 -13.55
C ARG A 300 -20.33 5.96 -14.15
N ALA A 301 -20.27 4.69 -14.52
CA ALA A 301 -21.43 3.94 -15.02
C ALA A 301 -22.49 3.80 -13.93
N LEU A 302 -22.07 3.47 -12.71
CA LEU A 302 -22.99 3.28 -11.59
C LEU A 302 -23.66 4.59 -11.13
N LEU A 303 -22.91 5.69 -11.14
CA LEU A 303 -23.37 7.02 -10.75
C LEU A 303 -23.67 7.89 -11.98
N SER A 304 -24.21 7.29 -13.04
CA SER A 304 -24.50 7.97 -14.31
C SER A 304 -25.49 9.14 -14.19
N HIS A 305 -26.32 9.12 -13.14
CA HIS A 305 -27.25 10.19 -12.79
C HIS A 305 -26.57 11.42 -12.17
N LEU A 306 -25.32 11.31 -11.70
CA LEU A 306 -24.61 12.44 -11.10
C LEU A 306 -23.89 13.27 -12.17
N PRO A 307 -23.96 14.61 -12.09
CA PRO A 307 -23.22 15.47 -13.01
C PRO A 307 -21.71 15.35 -12.77
N PRO A 308 -20.86 15.53 -13.81
CA PRO A 308 -19.42 15.32 -13.72
C PRO A 308 -18.71 16.05 -12.56
N PRO A 309 -19.06 17.30 -12.20
CA PRO A 309 -18.44 17.98 -11.06
C PRO A 309 -18.74 17.32 -9.71
N LYS A 310 -19.97 16.79 -9.50
CA LYS A 310 -20.33 16.07 -8.28
C LYS A 310 -19.59 14.74 -8.19
N LEU A 311 -19.45 14.04 -9.31
CA LEU A 311 -18.67 12.81 -9.39
C LEU A 311 -17.18 13.06 -9.13
N ALA A 312 -16.58 14.11 -9.70
CA ALA A 312 -15.19 14.47 -9.42
C ALA A 312 -14.97 14.81 -7.93
N ASN A 313 -15.88 15.57 -7.32
CA ASN A 313 -15.82 15.91 -5.90
C ASN A 313 -15.90 14.66 -4.99
N LEU A 314 -16.60 13.60 -5.42
CA LEU A 314 -16.63 12.32 -4.73
C LEU A 314 -15.22 11.76 -4.52
N PHE A 315 -14.38 11.79 -5.56
CA PHE A 315 -13.01 11.30 -5.51
C PHE A 315 -12.05 12.25 -4.81
N VAL A 316 -12.33 13.57 -4.80
CA VAL A 316 -11.61 14.54 -3.96
C VAL A 316 -11.86 14.26 -2.47
N ARG A 317 -13.10 13.91 -2.13
CA ARG A 317 -13.49 13.61 -0.75
C ARG A 317 -13.03 12.20 -0.33
N TYR A 318 -13.08 11.25 -1.25
CA TYR A 318 -12.73 9.85 -1.04
C TYR A 318 -11.76 9.32 -2.11
N PRO A 319 -10.48 9.75 -2.10
CA PRO A 319 -9.48 9.27 -3.06
C PRO A 319 -9.28 7.74 -3.06
N ALA A 320 -9.67 7.08 -1.97
CA ALA A 320 -9.54 5.64 -1.82
C ALA A 320 -10.28 4.83 -2.89
N LEU A 321 -11.41 5.34 -3.38
CA LEU A 321 -12.26 4.64 -4.35
C LEU A 321 -11.53 4.31 -5.66
N LEU A 322 -10.52 5.10 -6.02
CA LEU A 322 -9.74 4.91 -7.23
C LEU A 322 -8.74 3.74 -7.14
N HIS A 323 -8.37 3.29 -5.93
CA HIS A 323 -7.45 2.17 -5.76
C HIS A 323 -8.15 0.83 -5.46
N LEU A 324 -9.39 0.85 -4.97
CA LEU A 324 -10.12 -0.37 -4.59
C LEU A 324 -10.51 -1.13 -5.86
N SER A 325 -10.06 -2.38 -6.00
CA SER A 325 -10.41 -3.21 -7.16
C SER A 325 -11.92 -3.41 -7.23
N TRP A 326 -12.52 -3.06 -8.36
CA TRP A 326 -13.97 -3.26 -8.55
C TRP A 326 -14.39 -4.71 -8.30
N LYS A 327 -13.85 -5.64 -9.11
CA LYS A 327 -14.23 -7.06 -9.11
C LYS A 327 -14.03 -7.79 -7.78
N SER A 328 -12.92 -7.53 -7.10
CA SER A 328 -12.58 -8.28 -5.88
C SER A 328 -13.06 -7.61 -4.59
N ASN A 329 -13.55 -6.37 -4.66
CA ASN A 329 -13.83 -5.57 -3.48
C ASN A 329 -15.18 -4.87 -3.54
N ILE A 330 -15.43 -4.08 -4.58
CA ILE A 330 -16.67 -3.28 -4.70
C ILE A 330 -17.85 -4.17 -5.08
N GLU A 331 -17.68 -5.06 -6.06
CA GLU A 331 -18.73 -5.95 -6.56
C GLU A 331 -19.29 -6.89 -5.46
N PRO A 332 -18.49 -7.60 -4.66
CA PRO A 332 -19.04 -8.41 -3.55
C PRO A 332 -19.80 -7.59 -2.50
N LYS A 333 -19.40 -6.34 -2.28
CA LYS A 333 -20.11 -5.44 -1.35
C LYS A 333 -21.42 -4.98 -1.94
N ALA A 334 -21.41 -4.60 -3.21
CA ALA A 334 -22.62 -4.24 -3.93
C ALA A 334 -23.66 -5.36 -3.89
N GLU A 335 -23.25 -6.60 -4.20
CA GLU A 335 -24.14 -7.76 -4.13
C GLU A 335 -24.70 -7.97 -2.72
N PHE A 336 -23.89 -7.79 -1.67
CA PHE A 336 -24.35 -7.86 -0.29
C PHE A 336 -25.42 -6.80 0.01
N PHE A 337 -25.19 -5.54 -0.35
CA PHE A 337 -26.14 -4.47 -0.09
C PHE A 337 -27.44 -4.61 -0.89
N GLU A 338 -27.35 -5.07 -2.14
CA GLU A 338 -28.52 -5.26 -3.00
C GLU A 338 -29.34 -6.49 -2.58
N ARG A 339 -28.69 -7.66 -2.45
CA ARG A 339 -29.39 -8.93 -2.20
C ARG A 339 -29.79 -9.13 -0.75
N GLU A 340 -28.93 -8.75 0.19
CA GLU A 340 -29.16 -9.02 1.62
C GLU A 340 -29.83 -7.84 2.33
N LEU A 341 -29.67 -6.60 1.84
CA LEU A 341 -30.25 -5.39 2.45
C LEU A 341 -31.29 -4.67 1.59
N GLY A 342 -31.49 -5.08 0.34
CA GLY A 342 -32.46 -4.45 -0.56
C GLY A 342 -32.14 -2.98 -0.89
N LEU A 343 -30.88 -2.57 -0.71
CA LEU A 343 -30.45 -1.19 -0.98
C LEU A 343 -30.00 -1.07 -2.43
N SER A 344 -30.34 0.03 -3.08
CA SER A 344 -29.85 0.27 -4.43
C SER A 344 -28.32 0.45 -4.43
N LEU A 345 -27.64 -0.10 -5.45
CA LEU A 345 -26.20 0.17 -5.62
C LEU A 345 -25.92 1.68 -5.73
N ALA A 346 -26.86 2.48 -6.26
CA ALA A 346 -26.73 3.93 -6.37
C ALA A 346 -26.69 4.62 -4.99
N ALA A 347 -27.51 4.20 -4.02
CA ALA A 347 -27.45 4.72 -2.66
C ALA A 347 -26.22 4.27 -1.90
N VAL A 348 -25.78 3.03 -2.09
CA VAL A 348 -24.51 2.54 -1.52
C VAL A 348 -23.35 3.34 -2.10
N ALA A 349 -23.39 3.62 -3.40
CA ALA A 349 -22.41 4.43 -4.10
C ALA A 349 -22.42 5.90 -3.68
N ALA A 350 -23.58 6.43 -3.26
CA ALA A 350 -23.71 7.75 -2.66
C ALA A 350 -23.09 7.84 -1.25
N VAL A 351 -22.72 6.70 -0.64
CA VAL A 351 -22.02 6.61 0.65
C VAL A 351 -20.70 5.85 0.50
N PRO A 352 -19.70 6.42 -0.21
CA PRO A 352 -18.55 5.66 -0.69
C PRO A 352 -17.61 5.16 0.42
N LEU A 353 -17.69 5.76 1.60
CA LEU A 353 -16.92 5.32 2.77
C LEU A 353 -17.22 3.88 3.16
N VAL A 354 -18.45 3.40 2.93
CA VAL A 354 -18.82 2.01 3.21
C VAL A 354 -17.95 1.06 2.39
N ALA A 355 -17.65 1.41 1.15
CA ALA A 355 -16.76 0.63 0.30
C ALA A 355 -15.32 0.56 0.81
N CYS A 356 -14.89 1.46 1.69
CA CYS A 356 -13.53 1.47 2.24
C CYS A 356 -13.29 0.44 3.37
N TYR A 357 -14.35 -0.14 3.95
CA TYR A 357 -14.24 -1.09 5.07
C TYR A 357 -14.33 -2.56 4.65
N SER A 358 -13.85 -3.48 5.47
CA SER A 358 -13.91 -4.93 5.18
C SER A 358 -15.35 -5.44 5.27
N LEU A 359 -15.81 -6.15 4.23
CA LEU A 359 -17.13 -6.77 4.20
C LEU A 359 -17.29 -7.77 5.37
N GLU A 360 -16.38 -8.73 5.45
CA GLU A 360 -16.45 -9.82 6.43
C GLU A 360 -16.11 -9.39 7.86
N GLN A 361 -15.12 -8.51 8.04
CA GLN A 361 -14.62 -8.19 9.37
C GLN A 361 -15.33 -7.00 10.02
N ARG A 362 -16.02 -6.15 9.24
CA ARG A 362 -16.60 -4.90 9.75
C ARG A 362 -18.04 -4.65 9.32
N ILE A 363 -18.37 -4.82 8.04
CA ILE A 363 -19.71 -4.51 7.53
C ILE A 363 -20.72 -5.56 7.98
N ARG A 364 -20.53 -6.84 7.59
CA ARG A 364 -21.45 -7.95 7.92
C ARG A 364 -21.73 -8.08 9.42
N PRO A 365 -20.72 -8.10 10.32
CA PRO A 365 -20.98 -8.26 11.76
C PRO A 365 -21.80 -7.11 12.37
N ARG A 366 -21.65 -5.89 11.85
CA ARG A 366 -22.40 -4.72 12.34
C ARG A 366 -23.82 -4.69 11.81
N VAL A 367 -24.00 -5.02 10.54
CA VAL A 367 -25.32 -5.17 9.94
C VAL A 367 -26.13 -6.25 10.67
N GLN A 368 -25.52 -7.41 10.94
CA GLN A 368 -26.17 -8.48 11.69
C GLN A 368 -26.61 -8.01 13.08
N ARG A 369 -25.74 -7.32 13.83
CA ARG A 369 -26.09 -6.76 15.14
C ARG A 369 -27.23 -5.75 15.09
N LEU A 370 -27.28 -4.92 14.04
CA LEU A 370 -28.39 -3.97 13.86
C LEU A 370 -29.70 -4.72 13.61
N GLN A 371 -29.69 -5.75 12.76
CA GLN A 371 -30.86 -6.57 12.48
C GLN A 371 -31.35 -7.36 13.69
N GLU A 372 -30.43 -7.97 14.45
CA GLU A 372 -30.72 -8.67 15.72
C GLU A 372 -31.33 -7.74 16.77
N ALA A 373 -30.89 -6.47 16.78
CA ALA A 373 -31.43 -5.42 17.64
C ALA A 373 -32.74 -4.80 17.12
N GLY A 374 -33.32 -5.32 16.03
CA GLY A 374 -34.56 -4.80 15.46
C GLY A 374 -34.41 -3.45 14.76
N ILE A 375 -33.22 -3.09 14.30
CA ILE A 375 -32.96 -1.84 13.58
C ILE A 375 -33.00 -2.12 12.08
N GLY A 376 -33.92 -1.46 11.38
CA GLY A 376 -34.01 -1.44 9.93
C GLY A 376 -32.95 -0.55 9.30
N ILE A 377 -32.45 -0.95 8.14
CA ILE A 377 -31.53 -0.18 7.31
C ILE A 377 -32.31 0.23 6.07
N VAL A 378 -32.44 1.53 5.84
CA VAL A 378 -33.27 2.06 4.74
C VAL A 378 -32.53 3.10 3.93
N GLU A 379 -32.89 3.15 2.65
CA GLU A 379 -32.46 4.16 1.70
C GLU A 379 -33.37 5.40 1.81
N THR A 380 -32.76 6.57 1.93
CA THR A 380 -33.45 7.86 1.93
C THR A 380 -32.83 8.78 0.88
N ASP A 381 -33.54 9.85 0.55
CA ASP A 381 -33.05 10.99 -0.24
C ASP A 381 -31.75 11.59 0.32
N LYS A 382 -31.47 11.40 1.61
CA LYS A 382 -30.26 11.87 2.30
C LYS A 382 -29.18 10.79 2.48
N GLY A 383 -29.40 9.58 1.95
CA GLY A 383 -28.48 8.44 2.02
C GLY A 383 -29.01 7.27 2.84
N ILE A 384 -28.12 6.35 3.26
CA ILE A 384 -28.50 5.15 4.00
C ILE A 384 -28.51 5.41 5.50
N VAL A 385 -29.67 5.20 6.14
CA VAL A 385 -29.89 5.43 7.57
C VAL A 385 -30.37 4.17 8.29
N CYS A 386 -30.01 4.06 9.56
CA CYS A 386 -30.42 3.00 10.46
C CYS A 386 -31.46 3.54 11.44
N LEU A 387 -32.60 2.85 11.53
CA LEU A 387 -33.80 3.28 12.25
C LEU A 387 -34.46 2.10 12.98
N PRO A 388 -35.14 2.33 14.11
CA PRO A 388 -36.01 1.33 14.72
C PRO A 388 -37.05 0.76 13.75
N ARG A 389 -37.34 -0.55 13.83
CA ARG A 389 -38.28 -1.24 12.92
C ARG A 389 -39.67 -0.59 12.86
N GLY A 390 -40.16 -0.03 13.97
CA GLY A 390 -41.49 0.62 14.03
C GLY A 390 -41.63 1.89 13.17
N MET A 391 -40.51 2.46 12.70
CA MET A 391 -40.49 3.63 11.82
C MET A 391 -40.39 3.31 10.33
N VAL A 392 -40.37 2.02 9.95
CA VAL A 392 -40.17 1.58 8.57
C VAL A 392 -41.44 0.87 8.08
N ASP A 393 -42.15 1.47 7.12
CA ASP A 393 -43.29 0.84 6.44
C ASP A 393 -42.99 0.67 4.95
N GLY A 394 -42.98 -0.57 4.46
CA GLY A 394 -42.70 -0.87 3.04
C GLY A 394 -41.37 -0.33 2.49
N GLY A 395 -40.39 -0.02 3.35
CA GLY A 395 -39.11 0.61 2.95
C GLY A 395 -39.14 2.15 2.94
N ARG A 396 -40.23 2.79 3.37
CA ARG A 396 -40.34 4.24 3.55
C ARG A 396 -40.40 4.64 5.03
N TRP A 397 -39.92 5.85 5.28
CA TRP A 397 -39.91 6.52 6.58
C TRP A 397 -41.36 6.85 7.02
N ARG A 398 -41.79 6.42 8.20
CA ARG A 398 -43.03 6.93 8.82
C ARG A 398 -42.76 8.31 9.43
N ASN A 399 -43.40 9.35 8.88
CA ASN A 399 -43.50 10.62 9.58
C ASN A 399 -44.34 10.43 10.85
N ALA A 400 -43.97 11.11 11.94
CA ALA A 400 -44.67 11.02 13.23
C ALA A 400 -46.13 11.53 13.16
N ASP A 401 -46.46 12.29 12.13
CA ASP A 401 -47.80 12.78 11.84
C ASP A 401 -48.32 12.00 10.61
N GLY A 402 -49.33 11.15 10.78
CA GLY A 402 -49.82 10.21 9.78
C GLY A 402 -50.41 10.85 8.51
N GLY A 403 -49.56 11.43 7.67
CA GLY A 403 -49.86 11.97 6.35
C GLY A 403 -49.05 11.28 5.27
N ASP A 404 -49.76 10.60 4.37
CA ASP A 404 -49.24 9.91 3.20
C ASP A 404 -48.48 10.89 2.29
N SER A 405 -47.21 10.60 1.99
CA SER A 405 -46.41 11.41 1.06
C SER A 405 -46.63 10.93 -0.38
N SER A 406 -47.84 11.16 -0.88
CA SER A 406 -48.14 11.14 -2.30
C SER A 406 -47.75 12.47 -2.95
N SER A 407 -46.86 12.40 -3.95
CA SER A 407 -46.74 13.30 -5.09
C SER A 407 -46.81 14.83 -4.85
N GLY A 408 -45.66 15.50 -4.97
CA GLY A 408 -45.58 16.94 -5.20
C GLY A 408 -44.73 17.24 -6.42
N SER A 409 -45.39 17.52 -7.54
CA SER A 409 -44.84 18.06 -8.79
C SER A 409 -43.99 19.32 -8.53
N TRP A 410 -42.82 19.40 -9.15
CA TRP A 410 -42.02 20.63 -9.17
C TRP A 410 -42.61 21.58 -10.22
N GLU A 411 -43.30 22.63 -9.78
CA GLU A 411 -43.43 23.86 -10.56
C GLU A 411 -42.34 24.84 -10.14
N GLU A 412 -41.60 25.32 -11.14
CA GLU A 412 -40.70 26.46 -11.09
C GLU A 412 -41.38 27.68 -10.47
N ASN A 413 -40.66 28.38 -9.58
CA ASN A 413 -40.80 29.83 -9.52
C ASN A 413 -39.50 30.51 -9.13
N ASP A 414 -38.93 31.16 -10.13
CA ASP A 414 -38.04 32.31 -10.01
C ASP A 414 -38.58 33.35 -9.04
N ARG A 415 -37.70 33.85 -8.16
CA ARG A 415 -37.63 35.26 -7.73
C ARG A 415 -36.39 35.47 -6.86
N GLY A 416 -35.45 36.23 -7.39
CA GLY A 416 -34.23 36.62 -6.67
C GLY A 416 -34.43 37.70 -5.60
N ARG A 417 -33.42 37.84 -4.74
CA ARG A 417 -32.83 39.13 -4.35
C ARG A 417 -31.59 38.96 -3.44
N ASN A 418 -30.52 39.60 -3.90
CA ASN A 418 -29.49 40.42 -3.25
C ASN A 418 -28.88 40.11 -1.87
N GLU A 419 -27.54 40.05 -1.92
CA GLU A 419 -26.53 40.86 -1.21
C GLU A 419 -26.43 40.85 0.32
N GLY A 420 -25.20 40.61 0.78
CA GLY A 420 -24.58 41.30 1.91
C GLY A 420 -24.66 40.56 3.25
N ASP A 421 -23.59 39.90 3.67
CA ASP A 421 -22.76 40.50 4.73
C ASP A 421 -21.51 39.68 5.09
N ASN A 422 -20.44 40.45 5.30
CA ASN A 422 -19.14 40.07 5.81
C ASN A 422 -19.23 39.60 7.27
N ALA A 423 -18.55 38.51 7.61
CA ALA A 423 -17.99 38.33 8.95
C ALA A 423 -16.72 37.46 8.91
N GLN A 424 -15.59 38.12 9.14
CA GLN A 424 -14.34 37.48 9.54
C GLN A 424 -14.54 36.73 10.86
N VAL A 425 -14.08 35.48 10.93
CA VAL A 425 -13.80 34.82 12.22
C VAL A 425 -12.46 34.11 12.13
N GLN A 426 -11.52 34.57 12.95
CA GLN A 426 -10.23 33.96 13.26
C GLN A 426 -10.44 32.55 13.84
N MET A 427 -9.69 31.56 13.36
CA MET A 427 -9.52 30.29 14.06
C MET A 427 -8.07 30.15 14.54
N GLY A 428 -7.94 30.07 15.86
CA GLY A 428 -6.71 29.81 16.57
C GLY A 428 -6.21 28.38 16.39
N LYS A 429 -4.89 28.25 16.53
CA LYS A 429 -4.14 26.99 16.58
C LYS A 429 -4.64 26.13 17.74
N ALA A 430 -4.89 24.85 17.48
CA ALA A 430 -4.93 23.82 18.51
C ALA A 430 -4.08 22.63 18.04
N ASP A 431 -2.94 22.47 18.72
CA ASP A 431 -2.11 21.28 18.72
C ASP A 431 -2.90 20.08 19.22
N LEU A 432 -2.87 18.96 18.49
CA LEU A 432 -3.12 17.64 19.07
C LEU A 432 -2.19 16.61 18.42
N GLY A 433 -1.04 16.42 19.07
CA GLY A 433 -0.28 15.18 19.00
C GLY A 433 -1.05 14.04 19.66
N GLY A 434 -0.93 12.84 19.09
CA GLY A 434 -1.57 11.63 19.59
C GLY A 434 -1.05 10.39 18.85
N ASP A 435 0.02 9.84 19.39
CA ASP A 435 0.52 8.48 19.15
C ASP A 435 -0.57 7.43 19.36
N ILE A 436 -0.74 6.43 18.46
CA ILE A 436 -0.96 5.00 18.79
C ILE A 436 -0.48 4.12 17.61
N GLY A 437 0.29 3.06 17.92
CA GLY A 437 1.03 2.24 16.96
C GLY A 437 0.38 0.96 16.41
N SER A 438 0.92 0.56 15.25
CA SER A 438 1.21 -0.79 14.72
C SER A 438 0.10 -1.83 14.35
N ARG A 439 0.39 -2.50 13.20
CA ARG A 439 -0.02 -3.85 12.69
C ARG A 439 -1.42 -3.97 12.04
N THR A 440 -1.64 -4.72 10.95
CA THR A 440 -0.99 -5.93 10.41
C THR A 440 -0.85 -5.97 8.86
N ASP A 441 0.11 -6.76 8.38
CA ASP A 441 0.13 -7.38 7.05
C ASP A 441 -1.18 -8.16 6.79
N HIS A 442 -1.57 -8.28 5.52
CA HIS A 442 -2.85 -8.79 4.94
C HIS A 442 -3.73 -7.65 4.49
N GLY A 443 -3.60 -7.20 3.24
CA GLY A 443 -4.65 -6.60 2.38
C GLY A 443 -5.66 -5.59 2.95
N HIS A 444 -5.46 -5.07 4.16
CA HIS A 444 -6.39 -4.23 4.89
C HIS A 444 -5.86 -2.82 4.81
N LEU A 445 -6.61 -1.99 4.08
CA LEU A 445 -6.48 -0.56 4.18
C LEU A 445 -6.75 -0.13 5.61
N VAL A 446 -5.69 0.19 6.33
CA VAL A 446 -5.77 1.04 7.52
C VAL A 446 -6.14 2.43 7.04
N VAL A 447 -7.44 2.73 7.03
CA VAL A 447 -7.93 4.10 6.98
C VAL A 447 -7.59 4.68 8.35
N SER A 448 -6.58 5.56 8.40
CA SER A 448 -6.21 6.29 9.62
C SER A 448 -7.43 7.04 10.15
N GLU A 449 -7.68 6.94 11.46
CA GLU A 449 -8.75 7.59 12.25
C GLU A 449 -8.65 9.12 12.32
N GLY A 450 -8.38 9.78 11.19
CA GLY A 450 -8.28 11.24 11.07
C GLY A 450 -9.44 11.89 10.31
N TYR A 451 -10.54 11.17 10.07
CA TYR A 451 -11.71 11.69 9.34
C TYR A 451 -12.92 11.84 10.27
N GLU A 452 -12.73 12.58 11.37
CA GLU A 452 -13.82 13.08 12.21
C GLU A 452 -14.19 14.52 11.83
N GLU A 453 -14.66 14.74 10.60
CA GLU A 453 -15.49 15.92 10.31
C GLU A 453 -16.81 15.44 9.74
N GLY A 454 -17.75 15.23 10.66
CA GLY A 454 -19.14 14.98 10.35
C GLY A 454 -19.72 16.15 9.56
N LEU A 455 -20.50 15.81 8.53
CA LEU A 455 -21.40 16.72 7.84
C LEU A 455 -22.30 17.41 8.88
N LYS A 456 -22.02 18.67 9.21
CA LYS A 456 -23.02 19.57 9.79
C LYS A 456 -23.92 20.03 8.64
N PHE A 457 -25.18 19.60 8.67
CA PHE A 457 -26.21 20.10 7.78
C PHE A 457 -26.93 21.26 8.47
N GLU A 458 -26.61 22.49 8.07
CA GLU A 458 -27.44 23.66 8.35
C GLU A 458 -28.48 23.79 7.24
N GLY A 459 -29.76 23.75 7.61
CA GLY A 459 -30.90 24.03 6.72
C GLY A 459 -31.78 25.09 7.39
N GLN A 460 -31.99 26.20 6.68
CA GLN A 460 -32.72 27.39 7.11
C GLN A 460 -34.17 27.07 7.51
N GLN A 461 -34.61 27.68 8.61
CA GLN A 461 -35.96 27.53 9.17
C GLN A 461 -36.97 28.40 8.42
N GLY A 462 -37.91 27.74 7.74
CA GLY A 462 -39.29 28.20 7.58
C GLY A 462 -40.18 27.43 8.57
N GLU A 463 -41.25 28.08 9.04
CA GLU A 463 -41.91 27.88 10.33
C GLU A 463 -42.46 26.48 10.70
N ASN A 464 -42.44 26.23 12.01
CA ASN A 464 -43.29 25.32 12.81
C ASN A 464 -43.13 23.79 12.71
N VAL A 465 -41.92 23.27 13.01
CA VAL A 465 -41.74 22.08 13.87
C VAL A 465 -40.45 22.27 14.69
N LYS A 466 -40.47 22.01 16.01
CA LYS A 466 -39.27 22.12 16.87
C LYS A 466 -38.16 21.15 16.35
N PRO A 467 -36.97 21.62 15.93
CA PRO A 467 -35.98 20.81 15.19
C PRO A 467 -35.27 19.69 15.99
N GLY A 468 -35.54 19.54 17.29
CA GLY A 468 -34.69 18.76 18.20
C GLY A 468 -35.09 17.29 18.42
N GLN A 469 -36.35 16.90 18.21
CA GLN A 469 -36.82 15.55 18.59
C GLN A 469 -36.71 14.50 17.47
N VAL A 470 -36.61 14.93 16.22
CA VAL A 470 -36.50 14.03 15.06
C VAL A 470 -35.06 13.65 14.74
N GLN A 471 -34.08 14.52 15.03
CA GLN A 471 -32.65 14.23 14.80
C GLN A 471 -32.06 13.17 15.74
N GLN A 472 -32.73 12.81 16.84
CA GLN A 472 -32.19 11.86 17.82
C GLN A 472 -32.44 10.38 17.48
N ARG A 473 -33.20 10.07 16.42
CA ARG A 473 -33.74 8.70 16.21
C ARG A 473 -33.21 7.98 14.95
N ALA A 474 -32.26 8.59 14.24
CA ALA A 474 -31.66 8.04 13.03
C ALA A 474 -30.15 8.23 13.04
N VAL A 475 -29.40 7.20 12.64
CA VAL A 475 -27.93 7.29 12.49
C VAL A 475 -27.56 6.79 11.10
N SER A 476 -26.66 7.49 10.39
CA SER A 476 -26.21 7.02 9.09
C SER A 476 -25.47 5.69 9.22
N LEU A 477 -25.70 4.77 8.28
CA LEU A 477 -24.99 3.49 8.25
C LEU A 477 -23.47 3.72 8.17
N SER A 478 -23.05 4.77 7.47
CA SER A 478 -21.64 5.16 7.36
C SER A 478 -21.02 5.48 8.72
N THR A 479 -21.76 6.16 9.61
CA THR A 479 -21.29 6.54 10.95
C THR A 479 -21.11 5.28 11.81
N LEU A 480 -22.06 4.35 11.75
CA LEU A 480 -21.99 3.08 12.47
C LEU A 480 -20.85 2.18 11.99
N ILE A 481 -20.58 2.17 10.67
CA ILE A 481 -19.45 1.41 10.10
C ILE A 481 -18.10 2.06 10.40
N GLN A 482 -18.04 3.37 10.63
CA GLN A 482 -16.81 4.09 11.00
C GLN A 482 -16.51 4.02 12.49
N ALA A 483 -17.53 3.97 13.34
CA ALA A 483 -17.37 4.02 14.78
C ALA A 483 -16.40 2.94 15.31
N SER A 484 -15.65 3.29 16.37
CA SER A 484 -14.91 2.32 17.18
C SER A 484 -15.89 1.27 17.74
N LYS A 485 -15.38 0.14 18.24
CA LYS A 485 -16.25 -0.90 18.80
C LYS A 485 -17.13 -0.35 19.93
N ASP A 486 -16.53 0.40 20.85
CA ASP A 486 -17.23 0.96 22.00
C ASP A 486 -18.26 2.02 21.60
N ARG A 487 -17.89 2.92 20.66
CA ARG A 487 -18.82 3.92 20.12
C ARG A 487 -19.94 3.30 19.31
N PHE A 488 -19.67 2.21 18.58
CA PHE A 488 -20.71 1.45 17.88
C PHE A 488 -21.69 0.85 18.89
N ASP A 489 -21.20 0.21 19.95
CA ASP A 489 -22.05 -0.37 20.98
C ASP A 489 -22.85 0.71 21.74
N GLU A 490 -22.28 1.90 21.96
CA GLU A 490 -23.00 3.06 22.53
C GLU A 490 -24.11 3.58 21.58
N LEU A 491 -23.81 3.77 20.30
CA LEU A 491 -24.78 4.21 19.31
C LEU A 491 -25.90 3.17 19.12
N LEU A 492 -25.54 1.88 19.14
CA LEU A 492 -26.49 0.78 19.08
C LEU A 492 -27.43 0.83 20.29
N LYS A 493 -26.90 0.99 21.50
CA LYS A 493 -27.72 1.15 22.71
C LYS A 493 -28.64 2.36 22.62
N LYS A 494 -28.17 3.50 22.11
CA LYS A 494 -29.01 4.70 21.92
C LYS A 494 -30.15 4.44 20.92
N LEU A 495 -29.86 3.74 19.82
CA LEU A 495 -30.87 3.37 18.82
C LEU A 495 -31.89 2.38 19.40
N VAL A 496 -31.45 1.39 20.20
CA VAL A 496 -32.32 0.40 20.86
C VAL A 496 -33.17 1.03 21.97
N ASN A 497 -32.56 1.80 22.87
CA ASN A 497 -33.29 2.44 23.96
C ASN A 497 -34.29 3.49 23.45
N GLY A 498 -34.03 4.10 22.29
CA GLY A 498 -35.01 4.96 21.62
C GLY A 498 -36.26 4.21 21.13
N VAL A 499 -36.22 2.88 21.05
CA VAL A 499 -37.38 2.00 20.74
C VAL A 499 -38.23 1.74 21.97
N ASP A 500 -37.62 1.48 23.13
CA ASP A 500 -38.33 1.17 24.39
C ASP A 500 -39.18 2.36 24.90
N ASP A 501 -38.79 3.59 24.55
CA ASP A 501 -39.57 4.80 24.83
C ASP A 501 -40.75 5.00 23.86
N TRP A 502 -40.80 4.27 22.74
CA TRP A 502 -41.85 4.38 21.73
C TRP A 502 -43.07 3.52 22.05
N ASP A 503 -42.89 2.31 22.57
CA ASP A 503 -44.01 1.43 22.95
C ASP A 503 -44.81 1.96 24.16
N LYS A 504 -44.34 3.04 24.80
CA LYS A 504 -44.97 3.67 25.98
C LYS A 504 -45.71 4.99 25.69
N ALA A 505 -45.60 5.53 24.48
CA ALA A 505 -46.27 6.76 24.05
C ALA A 505 -47.42 6.42 23.08
#